data_AF-A0A7K1E5E6-F1
#
_entry.id   AF-A0A7K1E5E6-F1
#
_cell.length_a   1.000
_cell.length_b   1.000
_cell.length_c   1.000
_cell.angle_alpha   90.00
_cell.angle_beta   90.00
_cell.angle_gamma   90.00
#
_symmetry.space_group_name_H-M   'P 1'
#
loop_
_entity.id
_entity.type
_entity.pdbx_description
1 polymer ?
#
loop_
_entity_poly.entity_id
_entity_poly.type
_entity_poly.pdbx_seq_one_letter_code
_entity_poly.pdbx_strand_id
1 'polypeptide(L)' 'MYTDEHEKVMDAIIKRYPRSRSAIMPLLHYVQSIDGYVTQEGIERIAVKLDLETAEVNAVA' A
#
# COMPACT_ATOMS: atom_id res chain seq x y z
N MET A 1 3.05 7.65 11.34
CA MET A 1 4.45 7.53 10.89
C MET A 1 4.74 6.06 10.62
N TYR A 2 5.13 5.72 9.41
CA TYR A 2 5.41 4.32 9.06
C TYR A 2 6.73 3.87 9.66
N THR A 3 6.70 2.70 10.31
CA THR A 3 7.86 2.07 10.93
C THR A 3 8.39 0.95 10.04
N ASP A 4 9.58 0.44 10.36
CA ASP A 4 10.14 -0.75 9.70
C ASP A 4 9.22 -1.97 9.78
N GLU A 5 8.36 -2.04 10.80
CA GLU A 5 7.37 -3.12 10.92
C GLU A 5 6.26 -2.98 9.88
N HIS A 6 5.78 -1.76 9.63
CA HIS A 6 4.77 -1.53 8.60
C HIS A 6 5.31 -1.90 7.20
N GLU A 7 6.58 -1.62 6.94
CA GLU A 7 7.25 -1.98 5.70
C GLU A 7 7.27 -3.50 5.47
N LYS A 8 7.57 -4.28 6.52
CA LYS A 8 7.57 -5.74 6.44
C LYS A 8 6.16 -6.31 6.21
N VAL A 9 5.15 -5.74 6.85
CA VAL A 9 3.76 -6.15 6.67
C VAL A 9 3.30 -5.88 5.24
N MET A 10 3.62 -4.71 4.68
CA MET A 10 3.34 -4.39 3.28
C MET A 10 4.01 -5.38 2.32
N ASP A 11 5.28 -5.71 2.54
CA ASP A 11 5.98 -6.72 1.73
C ASP A 11 5.36 -8.11 1.84
N ALA A 12 4.91 -8.49 3.03
CA ALA A 12 4.22 -9.75 3.26
C ALA A 12 2.86 -9.81 2.57
N ILE A 13 2.13 -8.69 2.51
CA ILE A 13 0.87 -8.57 1.75
C ILE A 13 1.15 -8.73 0.25
N ILE A 14 2.14 -8.03 -0.29
CA ILE A 14 2.51 -8.07 -1.71
C ILE A 14 2.86 -9.48 -2.15
N LYS A 15 3.65 -10.21 -1.36
CA LYS A 15 4.08 -11.59 -1.65
C LYS A 15 2.92 -12.61 -1.76
N ARG A 16 1.71 -12.28 -1.30
CA ARG A 16 0.53 -13.14 -1.44
C ARG A 16 -0.08 -13.10 -2.84
N TYR A 17 0.33 -12.15 -3.68
CA TYR A 17 -0.25 -11.96 -5.01
C TYR A 17 0.77 -12.27 -6.10
N PRO A 18 0.40 -13.07 -7.13
CA PRO A 18 1.28 -13.35 -8.26
C PRO A 18 1.53 -12.12 -9.14
N ARG A 19 0.68 -11.09 -9.02
CA ARG A 19 0.83 -9.78 -9.67
C ARG A 19 0.84 -8.72 -8.56
N SER A 20 1.91 -7.92 -8.48
CA SER A 20 2.08 -6.88 -7.46
C SER A 20 0.90 -5.90 -7.42
N ARG A 21 0.41 -5.47 -8.59
CA ARG A 21 -0.74 -4.57 -8.75
C ARG A 21 -2.03 -5.07 -8.07
N SER A 22 -2.21 -6.38 -7.93
CA SER A 22 -3.38 -6.95 -7.22
C SER A 22 -3.34 -6.69 -5.72
N ALA A 23 -2.21 -6.26 -5.16
CA ALA A 23 -2.05 -5.92 -3.76
C ALA A 23 -2.49 -4.49 -3.42
N ILE A 24 -2.89 -3.64 -4.39
CA ILE A 24 -3.29 -2.24 -4.13
C ILE A 24 -4.40 -2.17 -3.07
N MET A 25 -5.54 -2.83 -3.29
CA MET A 25 -6.67 -2.76 -2.35
C MET A 25 -6.34 -3.32 -0.96
N PRO A 26 -5.67 -4.49 -0.82
CA PRO A 26 -5.16 -4.95 0.47
C PRO A 26 -4.23 -3.98 1.19
N LEU A 27 -3.33 -3.32 0.46
CA LEU A 27 -2.41 -2.34 1.04
C LEU A 27 -3.14 -1.06 1.47
N LEU A 28 -4.12 -0.60 0.68
CA LEU A 28 -4.96 0.54 1.04
C LEU A 28 -5.74 0.27 2.33
N HIS A 29 -6.31 -0.93 2.48
CA HIS A 29 -6.94 -1.35 3.73
C HIS A 29 -5.96 -1.42 4.90
N TYR A 30 -4.72 -1.87 4.66
CA TYR A 30 -3.69 -1.88 5.70
C TYR A 30 -3.33 -0.47 6.16
N VAL A 31 -3.07 0.44 5.23
CA VAL A 31 -2.84 1.87 5.51
C VAL A 31 -4.00 2.46 6.32
N GLN A 32 -5.24 2.23 5.87
CA GLN A 32 -6.44 2.66 6.57
C GLN A 32 -6.53 2.11 8.01
N SER A 33 -6.05 0.89 8.26
CA SER A 33 -6.06 0.30 9.61
C SER A 33 -5.08 0.96 10.58
N ILE A 34 -4.03 1.64 10.07
CA ILE A 34 -3.03 2.34 10.89
C ILE A 34 -3.55 3.71 11.30
N ASP A 35 -4.02 4.50 10.33
CA ASP A 35 -4.36 5.92 10.52
C ASP A 35 -5.88 6.17 10.65
N GLY A 36 -6.72 5.15 10.43
CA GLY A 36 -8.18 5.23 10.41
C GLY A 36 -8.78 5.67 9.07
N TYR A 37 -7.94 6.12 8.13
CA TYR A 37 -8.30 6.55 6.78
C TYR A 37 -7.09 6.38 5.85
N VAL A 38 -7.32 6.41 4.53
CA VAL A 38 -6.23 6.34 3.56
C VAL A 38 -5.55 7.72 3.46
N THR A 39 -4.29 7.80 3.89
CA THR A 39 -3.48 9.03 3.83
C THR A 39 -2.73 9.13 2.51
N GLN A 40 -2.45 10.36 2.06
CA GLN A 40 -1.60 10.61 0.89
C GLN A 40 -0.20 9.97 1.03
N GLU A 41 0.41 10.04 2.23
CA GLU A 41 1.67 9.36 2.53
C GLU A 41 1.56 7.84 2.29
N GLY A 42 0.46 7.23 2.73
CA GLY A 42 0.20 5.80 2.51
C GLY A 42 0.07 5.45 1.03
N ILE A 43 -0.64 6.27 0.24
CA ILE A 43 -0.79 6.08 -1.21
C ILE A 43 0.58 6.16 -1.91
N GLU A 44 1.40 7.16 -1.57
CA GLU A 44 2.74 7.31 -2.12
C GLU A 44 3.65 6.13 -1.77
N ARG A 45 3.58 5.62 -0.54
CA ARG A 45 4.33 4.41 -0.15
C ARG A 45 3.90 3.17 -0.92
N ILE A 46 2.59 2.99 -1.13
CA ILE A 46 2.07 1.87 -1.93
C ILE A 46 2.57 1.98 -3.38
N ALA A 47 2.54 3.17 -3.96
CA ALA A 47 3.04 3.43 -5.31
C ALA A 47 4.52 3.03 -5.44
N VAL A 48 5.36 3.48 -4.50
CA VAL A 48 6.79 3.12 -4.45
C VAL A 48 7.00 1.60 -4.30
N LYS A 49 6.26 0.94 -3.41
CA LYS A 49 6.37 -0.51 -3.17
C LYS A 49 5.99 -1.35 -4.39
N LEU A 50 5.01 -0.89 -5.16
CA LEU A 50 4.48 -1.63 -6.30
C LEU A 50 5.13 -1.24 -7.63
N ASP A 51 6.05 -0.27 -7.62
CA ASP A 51 6.64 0.35 -8.82
C ASP A 51 5.56 0.89 -9.76
N LEU A 52 4.65 1.70 -9.19
CA LEU A 52 3.51 2.32 -9.87
C LEU A 52 3.54 3.84 -9.67
N GLU A 53 2.79 4.56 -10.50
CA GLU A 53 2.50 5.96 -10.25
C GLU A 53 1.46 6.13 -9.14
N THR A 54 1.59 7.20 -8.34
CA THR A 54 0.61 7.56 -7.31
C THR A 54 -0.81 7.70 -7.89
N ALA A 55 -0.93 8.16 -9.13
CA ALA A 55 -2.21 8.26 -9.85
C ALA A 55 -2.91 6.90 -10.03
N GLU A 56 -2.15 5.83 -10.27
CA GLU A 56 -2.69 4.48 -10.44
C GLU A 56 -3.24 3.91 -9.13
N VAL A 57 -2.61 4.24 -8.00
CA VAL A 57 -3.08 3.84 -6.67
C VAL A 57 -4.31 4.66 -6.27
N ASN A 58 -4.29 5.97 -6.55
CA ASN A 58 -5.43 6.88 -6.32
C ASN A 58 -6.70 6.46 -7.06
N ALA A 59 -6.58 5.87 -8.27
CA ALA A 59 -7.73 5.42 -9.04
C ALA A 59 -8.50 4.25 -8.37
N VAL A 60 -7.91 3.60 -7.36
CA VAL A 60 -8.50 2.46 -6.63
C VAL A 60 -9.02 2.85 -5.25
N ALA A 61 -8.49 3.93 -4.66
CA ALA A 61 -8.72 4.34 -3.28
C ALA A 61 -10.10 4.95 -3.02
#